data_AF-A0A415S870-F1
#
_entry.id   AF-A0A415S870-F1
#
_cell.length_a   1.000
_cell.length_b   1.000
_cell.length_c   1.000
_cell.angle_alpha   90.00
_cell.angle_beta   90.00
_cell.angle_gamma   90.00
#
_symmetry.space_group_name_H-M   'P 1'
#
loop_
_entity.id
_entity.type
_entity.pdbx_description
1 polymer ?
#
loop_
_entity_poly.entity_id
_entity_poly.type
_entity_poly.pdbx_seq_one_letter_code
_entity_poly.pdbx_strand_id
1 'polypeptide(L)'
;MAYTPTTWSDGDVITAEKLNKLEQGVKNEQVGPVGPAGPAGAKGDPGAQGPAGPSYTLPAANKTTLGGVKQMALIADLSTETATDLKNKINAILAEMKKQGIMANS
;
A
#
# COMPACT_ATOMS: atom_id res chain seq x y z
N MET A 1 -6.15 59.44 10.37
CA MET A 1 -5.65 60.60 9.59
C MET A 1 -4.46 60.11 8.79
N ALA A 2 -4.41 60.32 7.47
CA ALA A 2 -3.25 59.94 6.67
C ALA A 2 -2.04 60.78 7.10
N TYR A 3 -0.85 60.18 7.14
CA TYR A 3 0.39 60.90 7.41
C TYR A 3 0.65 61.91 6.29
N THR A 4 0.86 63.19 6.64
CA THR A 4 1.26 64.24 5.70
C THR A 4 2.77 64.46 5.82
N PRO A 5 3.57 64.15 4.78
CA PRO A 5 5.02 64.33 4.82
C PRO A 5 5.44 65.79 5.03
N THR A 6 6.49 66.00 5.83
CA THR A 6 7.10 67.31 6.01
C THR A 6 7.97 67.64 4.79
N THR A 7 7.77 68.81 4.17
CA THR A 7 8.70 69.37 3.18
C THR A 7 9.81 70.13 3.91
N TRP A 8 11.07 69.82 3.61
CA TRP A 8 12.24 70.43 4.25
C TRP A 8 12.91 71.42 3.31
N SER A 9 13.35 72.56 3.86
CA SER A 9 14.20 73.54 3.17
C SER A 9 15.59 73.61 3.80
N ASP A 10 16.58 74.02 3.01
CA ASP A 10 17.94 74.20 3.52
C ASP A 10 17.98 75.26 4.63
N GLY A 11 18.53 74.87 5.78
CA GLY A 11 18.57 75.71 6.99
C GLY A 11 17.41 75.48 7.96
N ASP A 12 16.46 74.60 7.65
CA ASP A 12 15.37 74.25 8.57
C ASP A 12 15.88 73.59 9.87
N VAL A 13 15.37 74.06 11.00
CA VAL A 13 15.64 73.46 12.30
C VAL A 13 14.80 72.18 12.48
N ILE A 14 15.46 71.09 12.89
CA ILE A 14 14.80 69.82 13.26
C ILE A 14 14.16 70.00 14.64
N THR A 15 12.83 70.03 14.68
CA THR A 15 12.07 70.11 15.93
C THR A 15 11.60 68.72 16.37
N ALA A 16 11.32 68.55 17.66
CA ALA A 16 10.73 67.32 18.19
C ALA A 16 9.42 66.94 17.48
N GLU A 17 8.62 67.93 17.07
CA GLU A 17 7.39 67.69 16.29
C GLU A 17 7.68 67.12 14.90
N LYS A 18 8.68 67.67 14.19
CA LYS A 18 9.09 67.16 12.87
C LYS A 18 9.71 65.77 12.97
N LEU A 19 10.47 65.49 14.04
CA LEU A 19 11.04 64.16 14.30
C LEU A 19 9.95 63.13 14.62
N ASN A 20 9.00 63.47 15.49
CA ASN A 20 7.85 62.62 15.80
C ASN A 20 7.02 62.31 14.55
N LYS A 21 6.82 63.29 13.66
CA LYS A 21 6.15 63.07 12.36
C LYS A 21 6.92 62.06 11.51
N LEU A 22 8.24 62.19 11.36
CA LEU A 22 9.05 61.22 10.63
C LEU A 22 8.95 59.82 11.24
N GLU A 23 9.04 59.69 12.56
CA GLU A 23 8.87 58.40 13.24
C GLU A 23 7.49 57.77 12.99
N GLN A 24 6.43 58.57 12.92
CA GLN A 24 5.08 58.10 12.57
C GLN A 24 4.99 57.66 11.11
N GLY A 25 5.63 58.40 10.19
CA GLY A 25 5.74 58.00 8.78
C GLY A 25 6.44 56.66 8.63
N VAL A 26 7.60 56.49 9.29
CA VAL A 26 8.37 55.23 9.27
C VAL A 26 7.58 54.07 9.89
N LYS A 27 6.92 54.27 11.04
CA LYS A 27 6.08 53.22 11.66
C LYS A 27 4.90 52.82 10.77
N ASN A 28 4.25 53.78 10.12
CA ASN A 28 3.11 53.50 9.23
C ASN A 28 3.52 52.72 7.98
N GLU A 29 4.71 52.97 7.43
CA GLU A 29 5.23 52.18 6.29
C GLU A 29 5.76 50.82 6.71
N GLN A 30 6.39 50.72 7.88
CA GLN A 30 7.06 49.50 8.33
C GLN A 30 6.06 48.46 8.90
N VAL A 31 4.88 48.89 9.31
CA VAL A 31 3.75 48.02 9.69
C VAL A 31 2.82 47.86 8.49
N GLY A 32 3.34 47.29 7.40
CA GLY A 32 2.49 46.65 6.40
C GLY A 32 1.82 45.41 6.99
N PRO A 33 0.60 45.04 6.55
CA PRO A 33 -0.03 43.82 7.04
C PRO A 33 0.88 42.62 6.75
N VAL A 34 1.09 41.75 7.75
CA VAL A 34 1.70 40.43 7.52
C VAL A 34 0.86 39.75 6.45
N GLY A 35 1.52 39.33 5.36
CA GLY A 35 0.87 38.64 4.26
C GLY A 35 0.14 37.39 4.77
N PRO A 36 -0.96 36.98 4.10
CA PRO A 36 -1.67 35.78 4.51
C PRO A 36 -0.72 34.58 4.54
N ALA A 37 -0.95 33.66 5.48
CA ALA A 37 -0.25 32.39 5.49
C ALA A 37 -0.42 31.70 4.13
N GLY A 38 0.67 31.17 3.58
CA GLY A 38 0.61 30.41 2.34
C GLY A 38 -0.32 29.20 2.45
N PRO A 39 -0.88 28.72 1.34
CA PRO A 39 -1.74 27.55 1.35
C PRO A 39 -0.98 26.33 1.87
N ALA A 40 -1.69 25.42 2.54
CA ALA A 40 -1.13 24.13 2.91
C ALA A 40 -0.66 23.39 1.64
N GLY A 41 0.53 22.77 1.72
CA GLY A 41 1.05 21.95 0.63
C GLY A 41 0.11 20.78 0.32
N ALA A 42 0.04 20.40 -0.96
CA ALA A 42 -0.75 19.24 -1.36
C ALA A 42 -0.27 17.98 -0.62
N LYS A 43 -1.21 17.12 -0.25
CA LYS A 43 -0.88 15.79 0.26
C LYS A 43 -0.14 15.03 -0.84
N GLY A 44 0.98 14.41 -0.51
CA GLY A 44 1.70 13.54 -1.44
C GLY A 44 0.84 12.36 -1.88
N ASP A 45 1.03 11.92 -3.12
CA ASP A 45 0.35 10.77 -3.67
C ASP A 45 0.68 9.48 -2.87
N PRO A 46 -0.24 8.50 -2.84
CA PRO A 46 0.06 7.17 -2.33
C PRO A 46 1.28 6.56 -3.04
N GLY A 47 2.11 5.83 -2.30
CA GLY A 47 3.23 5.09 -2.88
C GLY A 47 2.77 4.03 -3.87
N ALA A 48 3.64 3.68 -4.82
CA ALA A 48 3.36 2.61 -5.77
C ALA A 48 3.12 1.27 -5.06
N GLN A 49 2.25 0.44 -5.61
CA GLN A 49 2.10 -0.94 -5.17
C GLN A 49 3.43 -1.69 -5.33
N GLY A 50 3.77 -2.51 -4.34
CA GLY A 50 4.95 -3.38 -4.42
C GLY A 50 4.85 -4.42 -5.57
N PRO A 51 5.98 -5.05 -5.93
CA PRO A 51 5.99 -6.07 -6.98
C PRO A 51 5.10 -7.26 -6.60
N ALA A 52 4.57 -7.94 -7.62
CA ALA A 52 3.88 -9.21 -7.42
C ALA A 52 4.82 -10.26 -6.79
N GLY A 53 4.27 -11.10 -5.92
CA GLY A 53 5.02 -12.21 -5.32
C GLY A 53 5.42 -13.30 -6.34
N PRO A 54 6.35 -14.19 -5.97
CA PRO A 54 6.77 -15.28 -6.84
C PRO A 54 5.63 -16.25 -7.16
N SER A 55 5.65 -16.82 -8.37
CA SER A 55 4.71 -17.88 -8.76
C SER A 55 5.08 -19.20 -8.09
N TYR A 56 4.08 -19.99 -7.72
CA TYR A 56 4.26 -21.33 -7.15
C TYR A 56 3.53 -22.37 -8.01
N THR A 57 4.23 -23.45 -8.35
CA THR A 57 3.66 -24.64 -9.01
C THR A 57 3.73 -25.81 -8.04
N LEU A 58 2.59 -26.43 -7.73
CA LEU A 58 2.52 -27.60 -6.84
C LEU A 58 3.08 -28.84 -7.55
N PRO A 59 4.18 -29.45 -7.06
CA PRO A 59 4.71 -30.69 -7.65
C PRO A 59 3.81 -31.89 -7.33
N ALA A 60 3.93 -32.96 -8.11
CA ALA A 60 3.29 -34.24 -7.79
C ALA A 60 3.95 -34.89 -6.55
N ALA A 61 3.15 -35.57 -5.73
CA ALA A 61 3.64 -36.31 -4.57
C ALA A 61 4.59 -37.44 -4.98
N ASN A 62 5.58 -37.75 -4.13
CA ASN A 62 6.41 -38.94 -4.24
C ASN A 62 6.78 -39.49 -2.86
N LYS A 63 7.57 -40.58 -2.82
CA LYS A 63 7.94 -41.28 -1.58
C LYS A 63 8.73 -40.42 -0.57
N THR A 64 9.34 -39.33 -1.01
CA THR A 64 10.30 -38.55 -0.22
C THR A 64 9.94 -37.08 -0.05
N THR A 65 9.03 -36.54 -0.87
CA THR A 65 8.65 -35.13 -0.83
C THR A 65 7.13 -34.96 -0.90
N LEU A 66 6.62 -34.00 -0.14
CA LEU A 66 5.22 -33.59 -0.22
C LEU A 66 4.90 -33.04 -1.61
N GLY A 67 3.68 -33.31 -2.06
CA GLY A 67 3.17 -32.83 -3.34
C GLY A 67 1.68 -33.11 -3.47
N GLY A 68 1.08 -32.65 -4.56
CA GLY A 68 -0.32 -32.87 -4.88
C GLY A 68 -0.60 -34.29 -5.38
N VAL A 69 -1.79 -34.77 -5.06
CA VAL A 69 -2.42 -35.96 -5.66
C VAL A 69 -3.73 -35.56 -6.32
N LYS A 70 -4.21 -36.39 -7.24
CA LYS A 70 -5.54 -36.20 -7.83
C LYS A 70 -6.60 -36.92 -7.00
N GLN A 71 -7.81 -36.41 -7.03
CA GLN A 71 -8.94 -37.06 -6.36
C GLN A 71 -9.30 -38.36 -7.12
N MET A 72 -9.45 -39.44 -6.36
CA MET A 72 -9.92 -40.71 -6.91
C MET A 72 -11.45 -40.71 -7.10
N ALA A 73 -11.91 -41.49 -8.08
CA ALA A 73 -13.33 -41.72 -8.29
C ALA A 73 -13.99 -42.38 -7.07
N LEU A 74 -15.30 -42.16 -6.91
CA LEU A 74 -16.10 -42.81 -5.88
C LEU A 74 -16.04 -44.34 -6.04
N ILE A 75 -15.83 -45.04 -4.93
CA ILE A 75 -15.85 -46.51 -4.86
C ILE A 75 -17.19 -46.92 -4.24
N ALA A 76 -17.93 -47.80 -4.92
CA ALA A 76 -19.18 -48.34 -4.41
C ALA A 76 -18.93 -49.23 -3.18
N ASP A 77 -19.93 -49.36 -2.31
CA ASP A 77 -19.87 -50.29 -1.18
C ASP A 77 -19.64 -51.72 -1.69
N LEU A 78 -18.76 -52.44 -0.98
CA LEU A 78 -18.34 -53.80 -1.32
C LEU A 78 -18.97 -54.86 -0.40
N SER A 79 -19.84 -54.45 0.51
CA SER A 79 -20.41 -55.29 1.58
C SER A 79 -21.18 -56.53 1.09
N THR A 80 -21.67 -56.54 -0.16
CA THR A 80 -22.47 -57.64 -0.72
C THR A 80 -21.73 -58.52 -1.73
N GLU A 81 -20.42 -58.30 -1.92
CA GLU A 81 -19.63 -58.96 -2.95
C GLU A 81 -19.18 -60.37 -2.55
N THR A 82 -18.96 -61.24 -3.55
CA THR A 82 -18.36 -62.56 -3.30
C THR A 82 -16.86 -62.44 -3.03
N ALA A 83 -16.24 -63.49 -2.46
CA ALA A 83 -14.80 -63.48 -2.19
C ALA A 83 -13.94 -63.27 -3.47
N THR A 84 -14.40 -63.82 -4.61
CA THR A 84 -13.73 -63.62 -5.92
C THR A 84 -13.89 -62.20 -6.41
N ASP A 85 -15.10 -61.63 -6.29
CA ASP A 85 -15.38 -60.25 -6.73
C ASP A 85 -14.63 -59.24 -5.88
N LEU A 86 -14.56 -59.47 -4.56
CA LEU A 86 -13.82 -58.62 -3.64
C LEU A 86 -12.33 -58.55 -4.01
N LYS A 87 -11.70 -59.68 -4.34
CA LYS A 87 -10.30 -59.71 -4.78
C LYS A 87 -10.09 -58.87 -6.05
N ASN A 88 -10.98 -59.00 -7.03
CA ASN A 88 -10.91 -58.25 -8.28
C ASN A 88 -11.13 -56.74 -8.05
N LYS A 89 -12.13 -56.37 -7.25
CA LYS A 89 -12.45 -54.98 -6.92
C LYS A 89 -11.34 -54.32 -6.10
N ILE A 90 -10.72 -55.02 -5.15
CA ILE A 90 -9.55 -54.52 -4.42
C ILE A 90 -8.41 -54.23 -5.40
N ASN A 91 -8.09 -55.15 -6.30
CA ASN A 91 -7.02 -54.94 -7.28
C ASN A 91 -7.31 -53.73 -8.20
N ALA A 92 -8.57 -53.54 -8.58
CA ALA A 92 -9.00 -52.37 -9.36
C ALA A 92 -8.82 -51.06 -8.56
N ILE A 93 -9.17 -51.03 -7.28
CA ILE A 93 -8.96 -49.88 -6.39
C ILE A 93 -7.47 -49.57 -6.28
N LEU A 94 -6.62 -50.59 -6.09
CA LEU A 94 -5.17 -50.40 -6.00
C LEU A 94 -4.60 -49.81 -7.30
N ALA A 95 -5.12 -50.24 -8.46
CA ALA A 95 -4.73 -49.70 -9.76
C ALA A 95 -5.16 -48.23 -9.93
N GLU A 96 -6.36 -47.87 -9.49
CA GLU A 96 -6.84 -46.49 -9.57
C GLU A 96 -6.09 -45.56 -8.60
N MET A 97 -5.84 -46.00 -7.36
CA MET A 97 -5.03 -45.24 -6.40
C MET A 97 -3.61 -44.94 -6.93
N LYS A 98 -3.00 -45.91 -7.61
CA LYS A 98 -1.72 -45.75 -8.32
C LYS A 98 -1.80 -44.71 -9.43
N LYS A 99 -2.84 -44.78 -10.27
CA LYS A 99 -3.11 -43.83 -11.36
C LYS A 99 -3.31 -42.39 -10.86
N GLN A 100 -3.89 -42.21 -9.68
CA GLN A 100 -4.12 -40.89 -9.08
C GLN A 100 -2.89 -40.33 -8.32
N GLY A 101 -1.80 -41.08 -8.27
CA GLY A 101 -0.57 -40.69 -7.57
C GLY A 101 -0.66 -40.82 -6.05
N ILE A 102 -1.68 -41.53 -5.53
CA ILE A 102 -1.88 -41.76 -4.09
C ILE A 102 -0.96 -42.88 -3.59
N MET A 103 -0.71 -43.88 -4.44
CA MET A 103 0.24 -44.96 -4.17
C MET A 103 1.35 -44.97 -5.21
N ALA A 104 2.54 -45.43 -4.80
CA ALA A 104 3.66 -45.59 -5.71
C ALA A 104 3.38 -46.68 -6.77
N ASN A 105 3.86 -46.44 -8.00
CA ASN A 105 3.78 -47.43 -9.08
C ASN A 105 4.78 -48.58 -8.96
N SER A 106 5.82 -48.42 -8.13
CA SER A 106 6.87 -49.38 -7.80
C SER A 106 7.64 -48.91 -6.57
#